data_AF-A0A545VXX8-F1
#
_entry.id   AF-A0A545VXX8-F1
#
_cell.length_a   1.000
_cell.length_b   1.000
_cell.length_c   1.000
_cell.angle_alpha   90.00
_cell.angle_beta   90.00
_cell.angle_gamma   90.00
#
_symmetry.space_group_name_H-M   'P 1'
#
loop_
_entity.id
_entity.type
_entity.pdbx_description
1 polymer ?
#
loop_
_entity_poly.entity_id
_entity_poly.type
_entity_poly.pdbx_seq_one_letter_code
_entity_poly.pdbx_strand_id
1 'polypeptide(L)'
;MKNNGIVFAALAICTRLGVNAAASMKVSSFDGPVTTEELQSFNSYIATLEPAQDNVGNQWAQGHSGEQTKAMGLVYSISGQQAVLDNMLRFCDAVLSERNDLAKAPVGQHKIWTGDVAPVWPNSVDASPVSTGGEQGDPVGHLAHCAHLILKDTKLYGKSVAIGDKYHYGKTYLERAKTYVKQADKAMTGHILSRLLDISRGNKMYFAKDSPYKGGTPVPWNQQMMFNYAFQNLVAAHGILGDNPELAARYRSIMAANLDWFFAGGGSETKKSKKGSTVYDWDYAFGQGVEDVNHGSLDVAGFHRAYTDDGDWNVTSTQMKTLANTFVDVMRLGGGKYAGTVQGGCGQGHSSCIDYVRSGFLLMAQFRPDAYHDMMAADLKEGGSTSKADIFSRFLFVKNARSKSV
;
A
#
# COMPACT_ATOMS: atom_id res chain seq x y z
N MET A 1 51.81 36.57 -50.95
CA MET A 1 51.31 36.66 -49.56
C MET A 1 50.08 35.80 -49.44
N LYS A 2 50.07 34.95 -48.40
CA LYS A 2 49.08 33.89 -48.17
C LYS A 2 47.66 34.45 -48.04
N ASN A 3 46.69 33.84 -48.68
CA ASN A 3 45.29 33.95 -48.27
C ASN A 3 44.63 32.57 -48.37
N ASN A 4 44.38 31.96 -47.20
CA ASN A 4 43.73 30.67 -47.05
C ASN A 4 42.21 30.89 -47.05
N GLY A 5 41.52 30.47 -48.11
CA GLY A 5 40.07 30.34 -48.13
C GLY A 5 39.66 28.93 -47.72
N ILE A 6 39.24 28.76 -46.47
CA ILE A 6 38.60 27.53 -45.98
C ILE A 6 37.09 27.66 -46.22
N VAL A 7 36.56 26.78 -47.06
CA VAL A 7 35.11 26.61 -47.26
C VAL A 7 34.57 25.73 -46.14
N PHE A 8 33.70 26.28 -45.29
CA PHE A 8 32.94 25.49 -44.31
C PHE A 8 31.71 24.87 -44.98
N ALA A 9 31.69 23.54 -45.07
CA ALA A 9 30.46 22.79 -45.33
C ALA A 9 29.67 22.67 -44.02
N ALA A 10 28.50 23.32 -43.95
CA ALA A 10 27.58 23.17 -42.84
C ALA A 10 26.85 21.83 -42.94
N LEU A 11 27.24 20.87 -42.10
CA LEU A 11 26.50 19.63 -41.90
C LEU A 11 25.34 19.92 -40.94
N ALA A 12 24.12 20.00 -41.48
CA ALA A 12 22.91 20.13 -40.68
C ALA A 12 22.62 18.80 -39.96
N ILE A 13 23.06 18.70 -38.70
CA ILE A 13 22.66 17.61 -37.81
C ILE A 13 21.23 17.91 -37.34
N CYS A 14 20.24 17.28 -37.97
CA CYS A 14 18.89 17.17 -37.44
C CYS A 14 18.88 16.28 -36.20
N THR A 15 19.21 16.82 -35.03
CA THR A 15 18.81 16.20 -33.76
C THR A 15 17.29 16.27 -33.64
N ARG A 16 16.61 15.17 -33.99
CA ARG A 16 15.25 14.93 -33.50
C ARG A 16 15.34 14.76 -31.99
N LEU A 17 15.19 15.86 -31.26
CA LEU A 17 14.80 15.82 -29.86
C LEU A 17 13.38 15.26 -29.82
N GLY A 18 13.26 13.94 -29.84
CA GLY A 18 12.02 13.27 -29.46
C GLY A 18 11.78 13.61 -28.00
N VAL A 19 10.86 14.54 -27.75
CA VAL A 19 10.28 14.71 -26.43
C VAL A 19 9.55 13.41 -26.14
N ASN A 20 10.19 12.49 -25.42
CA ASN A 20 9.49 11.33 -24.86
C ASN A 20 8.43 11.91 -23.93
N ALA A 21 7.18 11.91 -24.39
CA ALA A 21 6.05 12.15 -23.50
C ALA A 21 6.20 11.19 -22.31
N ALA A 22 6.14 11.72 -21.10
CA ALA A 22 6.19 10.90 -19.89
C ALA A 22 5.12 9.80 -20.03
N ALA A 23 5.51 8.54 -19.79
CA ALA A 23 4.57 7.44 -19.84
C ALA A 23 3.37 7.76 -18.95
N SER A 24 2.16 7.48 -19.42
CA SER A 24 0.92 7.73 -18.69
C SER A 24 -0.01 6.53 -18.82
N MET A 25 -0.76 6.23 -17.77
CA MET A 25 -1.69 5.11 -17.74
C MET A 25 -3.03 5.53 -18.36
N LYS A 26 -3.52 4.77 -19.34
CA LYS A 26 -4.74 5.03 -20.11
C LYS A 26 -5.96 4.57 -19.33
N VAL A 27 -7.01 5.40 -19.32
CA VAL A 27 -8.32 5.05 -18.77
C VAL A 27 -9.28 4.93 -19.95
N SER A 28 -9.52 3.70 -20.44
CA SER A 28 -10.30 3.51 -21.66
C SER A 28 -11.78 3.82 -21.40
N SER A 29 -12.36 3.21 -20.38
CA SER A 29 -13.74 3.46 -19.90
C SER A 29 -13.87 3.00 -18.44
N PHE A 30 -14.82 3.57 -17.71
CA PHE A 30 -15.19 3.12 -16.38
C PHE A 30 -15.96 1.80 -16.40
N ASP A 31 -16.61 1.44 -17.49
CA ASP A 31 -17.42 0.23 -17.60
C ASP A 31 -16.70 -0.90 -18.34
N GLY A 32 -17.26 -2.11 -18.22
CA GLY A 32 -16.74 -3.32 -18.83
C GLY A 32 -15.51 -3.91 -18.14
N PRO A 33 -14.94 -4.99 -18.70
CA PRO A 33 -13.73 -5.61 -18.16
C PRO A 33 -12.51 -4.69 -18.30
N VAL A 34 -11.50 -4.90 -17.46
CA VAL A 34 -10.19 -4.26 -17.60
C VAL A 34 -9.60 -4.59 -18.98
N THR A 35 -9.16 -3.57 -19.70
CA THR A 35 -8.72 -3.72 -21.10
C THR A 35 -7.24 -4.05 -21.20
N THR A 36 -6.84 -4.64 -22.33
CA THR A 36 -5.40 -4.87 -22.62
C THR A 36 -4.64 -3.55 -22.73
N GLU A 37 -5.25 -2.49 -23.26
CA GLU A 37 -4.65 -1.16 -23.36
C GLU A 37 -4.37 -0.55 -21.97
N GLU A 38 -5.33 -0.66 -21.04
CA GLU A 38 -5.17 -0.24 -19.64
C GLU A 38 -3.96 -0.94 -19.00
N LEU A 39 -3.86 -2.27 -19.16
CA LEU A 39 -2.75 -3.06 -18.61
C LEU A 39 -1.39 -2.75 -19.27
N GLN A 40 -1.35 -2.61 -20.61
CA GLN A 40 -0.11 -2.28 -21.33
C GLN A 40 0.39 -0.87 -20.99
N SER A 41 -0.52 0.08 -20.82
CA SER A 41 -0.17 1.44 -20.39
C SER A 41 0.38 1.46 -18.96
N PHE A 42 -0.15 0.62 -18.07
CA PHE A 42 0.39 0.41 -16.72
C PHE A 42 1.81 -0.16 -16.77
N ASN A 43 2.05 -1.21 -17.55
CA ASN A 43 3.39 -1.79 -17.73
C ASN A 43 4.39 -0.76 -18.24
N SER A 44 3.99 0.04 -19.23
CA SER A 44 4.82 1.09 -19.80
C SER A 44 5.14 2.15 -18.75
N TYR A 45 4.17 2.51 -17.90
CA TYR A 45 4.36 3.46 -16.82
C TYR A 45 5.34 2.94 -15.75
N ILE A 46 5.08 1.75 -15.19
CA ILE A 46 5.88 1.22 -14.07
C ILE A 46 7.33 0.93 -14.47
N ALA A 47 7.59 0.61 -15.75
CA ALA A 47 8.94 0.42 -16.27
C ALA A 47 9.80 1.70 -16.23
N THR A 48 9.17 2.88 -16.11
CA THR A 48 9.86 4.18 -15.98
C THR A 48 10.13 4.59 -14.53
N LEU A 49 9.57 3.86 -13.56
CA LEU A 49 9.67 4.21 -12.15
C LEU A 49 10.99 3.71 -11.57
N GLU A 50 11.56 4.52 -10.69
CA GLU A 50 12.69 4.12 -9.87
C GLU A 50 12.26 3.98 -8.41
N PRO A 51 12.72 2.95 -7.68
CA PRO A 51 12.49 2.84 -6.25
C PRO A 51 13.19 3.99 -5.51
N ALA A 52 12.67 4.34 -4.34
CA ALA A 52 13.34 5.25 -3.42
C ALA A 52 14.72 4.70 -3.04
N GLN A 53 15.58 5.58 -2.52
CA GLN A 53 16.94 5.22 -2.08
C GLN A 53 17.05 5.01 -0.57
N ASP A 54 16.00 5.41 0.17
CA ASP A 54 15.86 5.27 1.61
C ASP A 54 14.36 5.34 1.98
N ASN A 55 14.05 5.19 3.28
CA ASN A 55 12.70 5.36 3.80
C ASN A 55 12.39 6.77 4.34
N VAL A 56 13.26 7.76 4.11
CA VAL A 56 13.09 9.11 4.66
C VAL A 56 11.79 9.73 4.15
N GLY A 57 10.97 10.25 5.06
CA GLY A 57 9.66 10.78 4.70
C GLY A 57 8.64 9.71 4.31
N ASN A 58 8.81 8.46 4.80
CA ASN A 58 7.88 7.34 4.60
C ASN A 58 7.80 6.80 3.16
N GLN A 59 8.88 6.85 2.38
CA GLN A 59 8.85 6.41 0.98
C GLN A 59 8.32 5.00 0.77
N TRP A 60 8.59 4.07 1.70
CA TRP A 60 8.13 2.69 1.62
C TRP A 60 6.80 2.43 2.34
N ALA A 61 6.23 3.42 3.03
CA ALA A 61 4.88 3.33 3.58
C ALA A 61 3.87 4.08 2.71
N GLN A 62 3.66 5.36 2.98
CA GLN A 62 2.68 6.21 2.28
C GLN A 62 3.30 7.06 1.16
N GLY A 63 4.62 7.03 1.00
CA GLY A 63 5.32 7.71 -0.09
C GLY A 63 5.22 6.96 -1.41
N HIS A 64 5.96 7.44 -2.42
CA HIS A 64 5.72 7.01 -3.80
C HIS A 64 6.03 5.52 -4.00
N SER A 65 7.14 5.01 -3.46
CA SER A 65 7.55 3.63 -3.68
C SER A 65 6.61 2.64 -2.99
N GLY A 66 6.13 2.97 -1.79
CA GLY A 66 5.16 2.16 -1.07
C GLY A 66 3.84 2.03 -1.84
N GLU A 67 3.27 3.14 -2.30
CA GLU A 67 2.02 3.11 -3.07
C GLU A 67 2.19 2.50 -4.47
N GLN A 68 3.33 2.72 -5.14
CA GLN A 68 3.64 2.07 -6.42
C GLN A 68 3.77 0.55 -6.27
N THR A 69 4.39 0.07 -5.18
CA THR A 69 4.51 -1.36 -4.90
C THR A 69 3.15 -2.02 -4.65
N LYS A 70 2.28 -1.36 -3.87
CA LYS A 70 0.88 -1.81 -3.68
C LYS A 70 0.12 -1.82 -5.00
N ALA A 71 0.29 -0.79 -5.83
CA ALA A 71 -0.35 -0.70 -7.15
C ALA A 71 0.07 -1.84 -8.08
N MET A 72 1.36 -2.17 -8.14
CA MET A 72 1.86 -3.32 -8.91
C MET A 72 1.27 -4.64 -8.40
N GLY A 73 1.21 -4.85 -7.08
CA GLY A 73 0.59 -6.04 -6.52
C GLY A 73 -0.91 -6.18 -6.88
N LEU A 74 -1.67 -5.08 -6.85
CA LEU A 74 -3.07 -5.05 -7.26
C LEU A 74 -3.25 -5.34 -8.77
N VAL A 75 -2.43 -4.75 -9.64
CA VAL A 75 -2.57 -4.99 -11.08
C VAL A 75 -2.09 -6.39 -11.47
N TYR A 76 -1.08 -6.93 -10.78
CA TYR A 76 -0.66 -8.32 -10.98
C TYR A 76 -1.76 -9.31 -10.58
N SER A 77 -2.47 -9.09 -9.46
CA SER A 77 -3.56 -9.98 -9.03
C SER A 77 -4.75 -9.98 -10.01
N ILE A 78 -4.92 -8.91 -10.80
CA ILE A 78 -5.92 -8.83 -11.87
C ILE A 78 -5.45 -9.56 -13.13
N SER A 79 -4.19 -9.37 -13.53
CA SER A 79 -3.72 -9.66 -14.90
C SER A 79 -2.75 -10.84 -15.03
N GLY A 80 -2.05 -11.19 -13.95
CA GLY A 80 -0.95 -12.17 -13.97
C GLY A 80 0.23 -11.78 -14.88
N GLN A 81 0.35 -10.51 -15.27
CA GLN A 81 1.38 -10.09 -16.24
C GLN A 81 2.77 -10.10 -15.60
N GLN A 82 3.67 -10.93 -16.16
CA GLN A 82 5.05 -11.09 -15.68
C GLN A 82 5.79 -9.76 -15.54
N ALA A 83 5.64 -8.84 -16.50
CA ALA A 83 6.29 -7.53 -16.44
C ALA A 83 5.91 -6.70 -15.20
N VAL A 84 4.69 -6.86 -14.67
CA VAL A 84 4.26 -6.22 -13.42
C VAL A 84 5.00 -6.83 -12.24
N LEU A 85 5.05 -8.16 -12.17
CA LEU A 85 5.75 -8.87 -11.09
C LEU A 85 7.26 -8.56 -11.10
N ASP A 86 7.87 -8.49 -12.27
CA ASP A 86 9.30 -8.19 -12.42
C ASP A 86 9.63 -6.78 -11.92
N ASN A 87 8.78 -5.79 -12.21
CA ASN A 87 8.94 -4.45 -11.66
C ASN A 87 8.64 -4.40 -10.15
N MET A 88 7.65 -5.16 -9.68
CA MET A 88 7.41 -5.31 -8.24
C MET A 88 8.64 -5.88 -7.52
N LEU A 89 9.32 -6.86 -8.13
CA LEU A 89 10.57 -7.41 -7.62
C LEU A 89 11.68 -6.37 -7.53
N ARG A 90 11.81 -5.44 -8.49
CA ARG A 90 12.79 -4.34 -8.39
C ARG A 90 12.59 -3.52 -7.11
N PHE A 91 11.34 -3.22 -6.78
CA PHE A 91 10.98 -2.44 -5.61
C PHE A 91 11.14 -3.24 -4.32
N CYS A 92 10.77 -4.53 -4.32
CA CYS A 92 10.97 -5.41 -3.17
C CYS A 92 12.46 -5.68 -2.87
N ASP A 93 13.30 -5.81 -3.91
CA ASP A 93 14.76 -5.91 -3.75
C ASP A 93 15.33 -4.61 -3.14
N ALA A 94 14.88 -3.44 -3.62
CA ALA A 94 15.31 -2.15 -3.12
C ALA A 94 14.96 -1.98 -1.63
N VAL A 95 13.67 -2.11 -1.27
CA VAL A 95 13.25 -1.95 0.13
C VAL A 95 13.97 -2.93 1.05
N LEU A 96 14.18 -4.19 0.66
CA LEU A 96 14.94 -5.12 1.51
C LEU A 96 16.42 -4.70 1.64
N SER A 97 17.04 -4.24 0.56
CA SER A 97 18.44 -3.80 0.57
C SER A 97 18.69 -2.57 1.45
N GLU A 98 17.65 -1.78 1.69
CA GLU A 98 17.66 -0.57 2.51
C GLU A 98 17.37 -0.81 3.99
N ARG A 99 17.04 -2.05 4.40
CA ARG A 99 16.73 -2.35 5.80
C ARG A 99 17.93 -2.01 6.68
N ASN A 100 17.68 -1.34 7.81
CA ASN A 100 18.69 -0.68 8.63
C ASN A 100 19.83 -1.59 9.11
N ASP A 101 19.56 -2.87 9.40
CA ASP A 101 20.58 -3.86 9.78
C ASP A 101 21.37 -4.46 8.60
N LEU A 102 20.93 -4.24 7.36
CA LEU A 102 21.55 -4.74 6.13
C LEU A 102 22.28 -3.63 5.37
N ALA A 103 21.65 -2.48 5.24
CA ALA A 103 22.18 -1.35 4.47
C ALA A 103 23.41 -0.75 5.14
N LYS A 104 24.34 -0.26 4.33
CA LYS A 104 25.48 0.52 4.81
C LYS A 104 25.05 1.95 5.12
N ALA A 105 25.82 2.64 5.96
CA ALA A 105 25.67 4.09 6.10
C ALA A 105 25.84 4.80 4.73
N PRO A 106 25.10 5.88 4.48
CA PRO A 106 24.20 6.58 5.40
C PRO A 106 22.74 6.06 5.41
N VAL A 107 22.41 5.02 4.65
CA VAL A 107 21.02 4.51 4.55
C VAL A 107 20.65 3.61 5.73
N GLY A 108 21.57 2.76 6.16
CA GLY A 108 21.41 1.90 7.34
C GLY A 108 22.46 2.18 8.42
N GLN A 109 22.52 1.28 9.40
CA GLN A 109 23.40 1.36 10.57
C GLN A 109 23.02 2.48 11.57
N HIS A 110 21.77 2.92 11.57
CA HIS A 110 21.26 3.85 12.58
C HIS A 110 20.94 3.09 13.87
N LYS A 111 21.47 3.58 15.00
CA LYS A 111 21.01 3.14 16.33
C LYS A 111 19.62 3.71 16.58
N ILE A 112 18.65 2.84 16.72
CA ILE A 112 17.28 3.26 17.03
C ILE A 112 17.10 3.47 18.54
N TRP A 113 15.93 3.91 18.94
CA TRP A 113 15.58 4.23 20.33
C TRP A 113 15.79 3.09 21.35
N THR A 114 15.88 1.84 20.89
CA THR A 114 16.24 0.67 21.70
C THR A 114 17.76 0.51 21.93
N GLY A 115 18.59 1.32 21.26
CA GLY A 115 20.05 1.36 21.37
C GLY A 115 20.81 0.49 20.38
N ASP A 116 20.12 -0.41 19.67
CA ASP A 116 20.67 -1.35 18.69
C ASP A 116 20.40 -0.92 17.23
N VAL A 117 21.06 -1.61 16.29
CA VAL A 117 20.77 -1.54 14.86
C VAL A 117 19.82 -2.69 14.51
N ALA A 118 18.53 -2.36 14.47
CA ALA A 118 17.44 -3.34 14.33
C ALA A 118 17.01 -3.55 12.86
N PRO A 119 16.29 -4.65 12.54
CA PRO A 119 15.73 -4.91 11.21
C PRO A 119 14.50 -4.04 10.91
N VAL A 120 14.74 -2.74 10.73
CA VAL A 120 13.72 -1.69 10.56
C VAL A 120 14.03 -0.78 9.37
N TRP A 121 13.10 0.12 9.03
CA TRP A 121 13.25 1.16 8.02
C TRP A 121 12.95 2.53 8.63
N PRO A 122 13.90 3.17 9.31
CA PRO A 122 13.66 4.47 9.92
C PRO A 122 13.28 5.51 8.87
N ASN A 123 12.24 6.29 9.13
CA ASN A 123 11.74 7.33 8.22
C ASN A 123 12.23 8.75 8.56
N SER A 124 12.87 8.89 9.73
CA SER A 124 13.34 10.16 10.29
C SER A 124 14.67 9.90 11.00
N VAL A 125 15.75 9.78 10.23
CA VAL A 125 17.09 9.43 10.73
C VAL A 125 17.80 10.57 11.46
N ASP A 126 17.34 11.80 11.26
CA ASP A 126 17.87 13.00 11.93
C ASP A 126 17.24 13.24 13.32
N ALA A 127 16.21 12.47 13.68
CA ALA A 127 15.59 12.54 15.00
C ALA A 127 16.47 11.86 16.07
N SER A 128 16.47 12.41 17.28
CA SER A 128 17.18 11.83 18.43
C SER A 128 16.23 11.61 19.61
N PRO A 129 15.98 10.34 20.01
CA PRO A 129 16.43 9.12 19.37
C PRO A 129 15.72 8.86 18.02
N VAL A 130 16.34 8.05 17.15
CA VAL A 130 15.68 7.58 15.92
C VAL A 130 14.51 6.68 16.29
N SER A 131 13.29 7.14 16.02
CA SER A 131 12.04 6.46 16.36
C SER A 131 11.55 5.55 15.23
N THR A 132 10.66 4.62 15.59
CA THR A 132 9.89 3.79 14.65
C THR A 132 8.43 3.80 15.07
N GLY A 133 7.50 3.76 14.11
CA GLY A 133 6.05 3.70 14.33
C GLY A 133 5.36 2.71 13.40
N GLY A 134 4.09 2.97 13.08
CA GLY A 134 3.27 2.12 12.22
C GLY A 134 3.81 1.93 10.80
N GLU A 135 4.62 2.88 10.31
CA GLU A 135 5.20 2.84 8.98
C GLU A 135 6.06 1.60 8.74
N GLN A 136 6.55 0.94 9.80
CA GLN A 136 7.33 -0.30 9.70
C GLN A 136 6.54 -1.47 9.12
N GLY A 137 5.21 -1.46 9.20
CA GLY A 137 4.38 -2.56 8.70
C GLY A 137 4.39 -2.68 7.17
N ASP A 138 4.41 -1.56 6.44
CA ASP A 138 4.30 -1.55 4.98
C ASP A 138 5.54 -2.12 4.27
N PRO A 139 6.79 -1.74 4.61
CA PRO A 139 8.00 -2.38 4.06
C PRO A 139 7.97 -3.91 4.17
N VAL A 140 7.55 -4.42 5.33
CA VAL A 140 7.38 -5.85 5.56
C VAL A 140 6.24 -6.41 4.70
N GLY A 141 5.12 -5.72 4.65
CA GLY A 141 3.96 -6.10 3.85
C GLY A 141 4.27 -6.18 2.35
N HIS A 142 5.11 -5.31 1.80
CA HIS A 142 5.55 -5.38 0.39
C HIS A 142 6.30 -6.68 0.11
N LEU A 143 7.27 -7.02 0.97
CA LEU A 143 8.04 -8.26 0.85
C LEU A 143 7.13 -9.49 0.95
N ALA A 144 6.28 -9.52 1.97
CA ALA A 144 5.37 -10.63 2.21
C ALA A 144 4.33 -10.77 1.07
N HIS A 145 3.80 -9.67 0.56
CA HIS A 145 2.83 -9.68 -0.54
C HIS A 145 3.45 -10.16 -1.85
N CYS A 146 4.65 -9.68 -2.19
CA CYS A 146 5.36 -10.16 -3.38
C CYS A 146 5.63 -11.67 -3.28
N ALA A 147 6.07 -12.14 -2.10
CA ALA A 147 6.26 -13.56 -1.85
C ALA A 147 4.95 -14.34 -1.99
N HIS A 148 3.85 -13.88 -1.39
CA HIS A 148 2.55 -14.52 -1.50
C HIS A 148 2.08 -14.63 -2.97
N LEU A 149 2.21 -13.56 -3.76
CA LEU A 149 1.86 -13.58 -5.20
C LEU A 149 2.66 -14.61 -5.98
N ILE A 150 3.95 -14.78 -5.67
CA ILE A 150 4.79 -15.82 -6.27
C ILE A 150 4.37 -17.22 -5.81
N LEU A 151 4.17 -17.41 -4.51
CA LEU A 151 3.82 -18.69 -3.90
C LEU A 151 2.46 -19.22 -4.37
N LYS A 152 1.52 -18.32 -4.70
CA LYS A 152 0.22 -18.68 -5.25
C LYS A 152 0.29 -19.23 -6.69
N ASP A 153 1.35 -18.91 -7.45
CA ASP A 153 1.56 -19.43 -8.81
C ASP A 153 2.78 -20.36 -8.90
N THR A 154 2.53 -21.66 -8.71
CA THR A 154 3.57 -22.69 -8.75
C THR A 154 4.31 -22.78 -10.09
N LYS A 155 3.74 -22.24 -11.18
CA LYS A 155 4.40 -22.20 -12.50
C LYS A 155 5.62 -21.27 -12.51
N LEU A 156 5.76 -20.39 -11.51
CA LEU A 156 6.91 -19.49 -11.38
C LEU A 156 8.11 -20.17 -10.72
N TYR A 157 7.92 -21.23 -9.94
CA TYR A 157 8.90 -21.68 -8.95
C TYR A 157 10.30 -21.95 -9.52
N GLY A 158 10.37 -22.65 -10.65
CA GLY A 158 11.62 -22.99 -11.31
C GLY A 158 12.17 -21.93 -12.28
N LYS A 159 11.42 -20.85 -12.53
CA LYS A 159 11.86 -19.80 -13.47
C LYS A 159 12.90 -18.92 -12.80
N SER A 160 13.93 -18.54 -13.56
CA SER A 160 14.86 -17.50 -13.13
C SER A 160 14.15 -16.14 -13.06
N VAL A 161 14.48 -15.34 -12.07
CA VAL A 161 13.98 -13.96 -11.97
C VAL A 161 14.55 -13.11 -13.10
N ALA A 162 13.70 -12.36 -13.80
CA ALA A 162 14.11 -11.61 -15.00
C ALA A 162 15.04 -10.43 -14.69
N ILE A 163 14.93 -9.88 -13.48
CA ILE A 163 15.72 -8.72 -13.03
C ILE A 163 17.14 -9.08 -12.55
N GLY A 164 17.49 -10.37 -12.58
CA GLY A 164 18.75 -10.88 -12.01
C GLY A 164 18.74 -10.98 -10.48
N ASP A 165 19.91 -11.24 -9.90
CA ASP A 165 20.08 -11.52 -8.48
C ASP A 165 21.23 -10.70 -7.86
N LYS A 166 21.18 -9.38 -8.06
CA LYS A 166 22.22 -8.43 -7.62
C LYS A 166 22.49 -8.51 -6.11
N TYR A 167 21.46 -8.73 -5.31
CA TYR A 167 21.54 -8.75 -3.84
C TYR A 167 21.61 -10.16 -3.24
N HIS A 168 21.71 -11.20 -4.08
CA HIS A 168 21.75 -12.61 -3.64
C HIS A 168 20.52 -13.02 -2.81
N TYR A 169 19.35 -12.51 -3.19
CA TYR A 169 18.08 -12.85 -2.54
C TYR A 169 17.41 -14.07 -3.16
N GLY A 170 17.94 -14.61 -4.26
CA GLY A 170 17.47 -15.85 -4.88
C GLY A 170 17.45 -15.71 -6.40
N LYS A 171 17.91 -16.75 -7.10
CA LYS A 171 18.02 -16.77 -8.56
C LYS A 171 16.72 -17.20 -9.22
N THR A 172 15.90 -17.96 -8.52
CA THR A 172 14.55 -18.35 -8.95
C THR A 172 13.46 -17.59 -8.19
N TYR A 173 12.23 -17.57 -8.74
CA TYR A 173 11.10 -16.94 -8.03
C TYR A 173 10.84 -17.61 -6.68
N LEU A 174 10.91 -18.94 -6.58
CA LEU A 174 10.68 -19.62 -5.31
C LEU A 174 11.75 -19.28 -4.27
N GLU A 175 13.03 -19.26 -4.66
CA GLU A 175 14.12 -18.84 -3.77
C GLU A 175 13.91 -17.39 -3.31
N ARG A 176 13.53 -16.50 -4.23
CA ARG A 176 13.27 -15.09 -3.93
C ARG A 176 12.12 -14.91 -2.94
N ALA A 177 11.00 -15.60 -3.17
CA ALA A 177 9.84 -15.56 -2.29
C ALA A 177 10.20 -16.07 -0.88
N LYS A 178 10.93 -17.18 -0.77
CA LYS A 178 11.39 -17.71 0.53
C LYS A 178 12.31 -16.73 1.26
N THR A 179 13.20 -16.04 0.55
CA THR A 179 14.02 -14.98 1.14
C THR A 179 13.17 -13.84 1.67
N TYR A 180 12.20 -13.35 0.89
CA TYR A 180 11.31 -12.28 1.34
C TYR A 180 10.50 -12.67 2.58
N VAL A 181 9.91 -13.87 2.62
CA VAL A 181 9.20 -14.37 3.83
C VAL A 181 10.14 -14.36 5.04
N LYS A 182 11.33 -14.96 4.90
CA LYS A 182 12.31 -15.01 5.99
C LYS A 182 12.72 -13.62 6.49
N GLN A 183 12.92 -12.67 5.57
CA GLN A 183 13.37 -11.32 5.94
C GLN A 183 12.23 -10.48 6.51
N ALA A 184 11.00 -10.68 6.04
CA ALA A 184 9.80 -10.10 6.62
C ALA A 184 9.58 -10.61 8.05
N ASP A 185 9.67 -11.93 8.28
CA ASP A 185 9.61 -12.51 9.62
C ASP A 185 10.68 -11.97 10.56
N LYS A 186 11.90 -11.78 10.06
CA LYS A 186 13.00 -11.19 10.85
C LYS A 186 12.64 -9.78 11.33
N ALA A 187 12.00 -8.95 10.51
CA ALA A 187 11.56 -7.62 10.93
C ALA A 187 10.36 -7.68 11.90
N MET A 188 9.38 -8.54 11.60
CA MET A 188 8.19 -8.73 12.45
C MET A 188 8.56 -9.20 13.86
N THR A 189 9.40 -10.24 13.96
CA THR A 189 9.77 -10.86 15.24
C THR A 189 10.94 -10.16 15.92
N GLY A 190 11.87 -9.60 15.14
CA GLY A 190 13.09 -8.98 15.64
C GLY A 190 12.87 -7.56 16.20
N HIS A 191 11.85 -6.84 15.72
CA HIS A 191 11.54 -5.49 16.21
C HIS A 191 10.05 -5.24 16.48
N ILE A 192 9.17 -5.50 15.49
CA ILE A 192 7.77 -5.05 15.58
C ILE A 192 7.06 -5.70 16.78
N LEU A 193 7.13 -7.01 16.92
CA LEU A 193 6.49 -7.76 18.01
C LEU A 193 7.33 -7.88 19.28
N SER A 194 8.64 -7.60 19.21
CA SER A 194 9.54 -7.72 20.36
C SER A 194 9.72 -6.39 21.10
N ARG A 195 9.68 -5.25 20.40
CA ARG A 195 10.02 -3.94 20.95
C ARG A 195 9.03 -2.83 20.61
N LEU A 196 8.41 -2.84 19.44
CA LEU A 196 7.53 -1.74 19.03
C LEU A 196 6.09 -1.88 19.55
N LEU A 197 5.52 -3.09 19.47
CA LEU A 197 4.13 -3.36 19.85
C LEU A 197 4.04 -4.05 21.20
N ASP A 198 3.13 -3.57 22.04
CA ASP A 198 2.59 -4.27 23.19
C ASP A 198 1.27 -4.94 22.77
N ILE A 199 1.27 -6.27 22.78
CA ILE A 199 0.11 -7.12 22.44
C ILE A 199 -0.47 -7.84 23.66
N SER A 200 -0.04 -7.49 24.87
CA SER A 200 -0.44 -8.15 26.12
C SER A 200 -1.95 -8.02 26.42
N ARG A 201 -2.64 -7.08 25.78
CA ARG A 201 -4.06 -6.75 26.02
C ARG A 201 -5.01 -7.54 25.14
N GLY A 202 -4.86 -8.87 25.15
CA GLY A 202 -5.63 -9.76 24.30
C GLY A 202 -5.36 -9.52 22.82
N ASN A 203 -4.07 -9.43 22.46
CA ASN A 203 -3.58 -9.21 21.10
C ASN A 203 -3.91 -7.86 20.44
N LYS A 204 -4.60 -6.96 21.13
CA LYS A 204 -4.85 -5.59 20.66
C LYS A 204 -3.53 -4.82 20.56
N MET A 205 -3.33 -4.10 19.46
CA MET A 205 -2.08 -3.37 19.19
C MET A 205 -2.03 -2.06 19.99
N TYR A 206 -1.08 -1.99 20.91
CA TYR A 206 -0.63 -0.76 21.55
C TYR A 206 0.84 -0.54 21.18
N PHE A 207 1.30 0.71 21.15
CA PHE A 207 2.74 0.95 21.13
C PHE A 207 3.32 0.58 22.49
N ALA A 208 4.53 0.00 22.49
CA ALA A 208 5.28 -0.26 23.70
C ALA A 208 5.43 1.03 24.52
N LYS A 209 5.37 0.90 25.85
CA LYS A 209 5.33 2.06 26.77
C LYS A 209 6.54 2.98 26.62
N ASP A 210 7.70 2.40 26.32
CA ASP A 210 8.98 3.08 26.13
C ASP A 210 9.21 3.57 24.69
N SER A 211 8.27 3.31 23.76
CA SER A 211 8.37 3.85 22.40
C SER A 211 8.37 5.38 22.43
N PRO A 212 9.36 6.05 21.82
CA PRO A 212 9.35 7.51 21.68
C PRO A 212 8.21 7.99 20.77
N TYR A 213 7.69 7.11 19.92
CA TYR A 213 6.51 7.35 19.10
C TYR A 213 5.27 6.82 19.80
N LYS A 214 4.43 7.73 20.32
CA LYS A 214 3.10 7.42 20.89
C LYS A 214 3.12 6.28 21.94
N GLY A 215 4.17 6.18 22.76
CA GLY A 215 4.36 5.08 23.70
C GLY A 215 3.16 4.85 24.63
N GLY A 216 2.75 3.58 24.74
CA GLY A 216 1.65 3.14 25.61
C GLY A 216 0.23 3.45 25.11
N THR A 217 0.08 4.14 23.97
CA THR A 217 -1.25 4.42 23.40
C THR A 217 -1.70 3.31 22.45
N PRO A 218 -3.01 3.17 22.18
CA PRO A 218 -3.50 2.35 21.07
C PRO A 218 -2.80 2.75 19.77
N VAL A 219 -2.49 1.75 18.93
CA VAL A 219 -2.01 2.01 17.57
C VAL A 219 -3.18 2.56 16.75
N PRO A 220 -3.02 3.67 16.00
CA PRO A 220 -4.08 4.17 15.12
C PRO A 220 -4.49 3.16 14.04
N TRP A 221 -5.75 3.17 13.61
CA TRP A 221 -6.27 2.14 12.69
C TRP A 221 -5.49 2.08 11.39
N ASN A 222 -5.13 3.24 10.84
CA ASN A 222 -4.37 3.32 9.59
C ASN A 222 -2.99 2.65 9.71
N GLN A 223 -2.39 2.73 10.90
CA GLN A 223 -1.11 2.10 11.22
C GLN A 223 -1.28 0.60 11.54
N GLN A 224 -2.37 0.21 12.18
CA GLN A 224 -2.72 -1.21 12.31
C GLN A 224 -2.89 -1.85 10.92
N MET A 225 -3.48 -1.14 9.95
CA MET A 225 -3.62 -1.64 8.58
C MET A 225 -2.28 -1.84 7.86
N MET A 226 -1.23 -1.07 8.21
CA MET A 226 0.13 -1.31 7.72
C MET A 226 0.70 -2.61 8.28
N PHE A 227 0.55 -2.87 9.58
CA PHE A 227 0.98 -4.14 10.18
C PHE A 227 0.17 -5.33 9.68
N ASN A 228 -1.14 -5.16 9.53
CA ASN A 228 -2.04 -6.18 8.99
C ASN A 228 -1.65 -6.56 7.56
N TYR A 229 -1.12 -5.63 6.76
CA TYR A 229 -0.55 -5.95 5.44
C TYR A 229 0.53 -7.03 5.50
N ALA A 230 1.42 -6.94 6.50
CA ALA A 230 2.44 -7.96 6.73
C ALA A 230 1.83 -9.25 7.26
N PHE A 231 1.01 -9.17 8.32
CA PHE A 231 0.42 -10.35 8.96
C PHE A 231 -0.36 -11.22 7.98
N GLN A 232 -1.27 -10.63 7.19
CA GLN A 232 -2.10 -11.41 6.28
C GLN A 232 -1.25 -12.17 5.24
N ASN A 233 -0.22 -11.54 4.69
CA ASN A 233 0.55 -12.11 3.60
C ASN A 233 1.56 -13.14 4.12
N LEU A 234 2.10 -12.95 5.33
CA LEU A 234 2.93 -13.95 5.99
C LEU A 234 2.10 -15.18 6.39
N VAL A 235 0.88 -15.00 6.89
CA VAL A 235 -0.04 -16.11 7.17
C VAL A 235 -0.34 -16.91 5.89
N ALA A 236 -0.64 -16.24 4.79
CA ALA A 236 -0.88 -16.91 3.51
C ALA A 236 0.38 -17.62 2.99
N ALA A 237 1.54 -16.97 3.04
CA ALA A 237 2.80 -17.53 2.58
C ALA A 237 3.21 -18.79 3.37
N HIS A 238 3.15 -18.74 4.71
CA HIS A 238 3.42 -19.90 5.56
C HIS A 238 2.39 -21.02 5.34
N GLY A 239 1.12 -20.67 5.11
CA GLY A 239 0.09 -21.64 4.75
C GLY A 239 0.42 -22.42 3.47
N ILE A 240 0.93 -21.74 2.44
CA ILE A 240 1.36 -22.37 1.18
C ILE A 240 2.65 -23.17 1.34
N LEU A 241 3.62 -22.65 2.09
CA LEU A 241 4.91 -23.29 2.33
C LEU A 241 4.82 -24.50 3.27
N GLY A 242 3.79 -24.54 4.12
CA GLY A 242 3.63 -25.57 5.15
C GLY A 242 4.67 -25.45 6.27
N ASP A 243 5.19 -24.25 6.53
CA ASP A 243 6.23 -23.97 7.53
C ASP A 243 5.74 -23.00 8.63
N ASN A 244 6.51 -22.94 9.73
CA ASN A 244 6.29 -22.04 10.88
C ASN A 244 4.81 -21.87 11.33
N PRO A 245 4.04 -22.96 11.53
CA PRO A 245 2.60 -22.85 11.80
C PRO A 245 2.28 -22.08 13.09
N GLU A 246 3.14 -22.14 14.10
CA GLU A 246 2.98 -21.39 15.35
C GLU A 246 3.12 -19.87 15.14
N LEU A 247 4.07 -19.45 14.30
CA LEU A 247 4.28 -18.05 13.98
C LEU A 247 3.13 -17.50 13.14
N ALA A 248 2.70 -18.27 12.13
CA ALA A 248 1.52 -17.94 11.34
C ALA A 248 0.25 -17.84 12.21
N ALA A 249 0.06 -18.77 13.16
CA ALA A 249 -1.05 -18.70 14.11
C ALA A 249 -0.99 -17.44 14.99
N ARG A 250 0.20 -17.05 15.46
CA ARG A 250 0.39 -15.81 16.21
C ARG A 250 0.02 -14.59 15.38
N TYR A 251 0.52 -14.46 14.15
CA TYR A 251 0.17 -13.37 13.24
C TYR A 251 -1.34 -13.30 12.98
N ARG A 252 -1.97 -14.45 12.70
CA ARG A 252 -3.42 -14.55 12.51
C ARG A 252 -4.19 -14.06 13.73
N SER A 253 -3.81 -14.51 14.93
CA SER A 253 -4.48 -14.13 16.17
C SER A 253 -4.38 -12.63 16.49
N ILE A 254 -3.27 -12.00 16.11
CA ILE A 254 -3.06 -10.56 16.27
C ILE A 254 -3.94 -9.80 15.31
N MET A 255 -3.88 -10.13 14.01
CA MET A 255 -4.71 -9.46 13.01
C MET A 255 -6.20 -9.61 13.31
N ALA A 256 -6.67 -10.84 13.59
CA ALA A 256 -8.08 -11.11 13.90
C ALA A 256 -8.57 -10.29 15.11
N ALA A 257 -7.81 -10.29 16.21
CA ALA A 257 -8.19 -9.54 17.41
C ALA A 257 -8.36 -8.03 17.16
N ASN A 258 -7.58 -7.45 16.24
CA ASN A 258 -7.63 -6.02 15.94
C ASN A 258 -8.72 -5.66 14.93
N LEU A 259 -8.99 -6.53 13.95
CA LEU A 259 -10.16 -6.38 13.07
C LEU A 259 -11.46 -6.48 13.88
N ASP A 260 -11.56 -7.49 14.75
CA ASP A 260 -12.69 -7.65 15.66
C ASP A 260 -12.81 -6.44 16.59
N TRP A 261 -11.70 -5.94 17.13
CA TRP A 261 -11.72 -4.78 18.02
C TRP A 261 -12.32 -3.55 17.35
N PHE A 262 -11.94 -3.25 16.10
CA PHE A 262 -12.54 -2.14 15.36
C PHE A 262 -14.05 -2.32 15.20
N PHE A 263 -14.49 -3.46 14.66
CA PHE A 263 -15.90 -3.67 14.34
C PHE A 263 -16.81 -3.95 15.55
N ALA A 264 -16.25 -4.34 16.69
CA ALA A 264 -16.98 -4.62 17.93
C ALA A 264 -17.06 -3.40 18.88
N GLY A 265 -16.91 -2.18 18.36
CA GLY A 265 -17.06 -0.96 19.17
C GLY A 265 -15.77 -0.43 19.76
N GLY A 266 -14.60 -0.82 19.24
CA GLY A 266 -13.30 -0.29 19.62
C GLY A 266 -13.07 1.14 19.13
N GLY A 267 -14.02 2.07 19.32
CA GLY A 267 -13.95 3.42 18.77
C GLY A 267 -14.55 3.54 17.37
N SER A 268 -15.31 2.53 16.91
CA SER A 268 -16.20 2.63 15.75
C SER A 268 -17.63 2.39 16.20
N GLU A 269 -18.54 3.30 15.87
CA GLU A 269 -19.96 3.22 16.19
C GLU A 269 -20.81 3.25 14.93
N THR A 270 -21.94 2.54 14.94
CA THR A 270 -22.91 2.65 13.84
C THR A 270 -23.88 3.80 14.09
N LYS A 271 -24.06 4.65 13.08
CA LYS A 271 -25.04 5.75 13.08
C LYS A 271 -25.95 5.68 11.86
N LYS A 272 -26.98 6.53 11.83
CA LYS A 272 -27.83 6.74 10.66
C LYS A 272 -27.41 8.03 9.94
N SER A 273 -27.09 7.91 8.66
CA SER A 273 -26.88 9.09 7.81
C SER A 273 -28.18 9.86 7.61
N LYS A 274 -28.09 11.11 7.09
CA LYS A 274 -29.27 11.90 6.70
C LYS A 274 -30.16 11.20 5.67
N LYS A 275 -29.62 10.25 4.91
CA LYS A 275 -30.33 9.44 3.91
C LYS A 275 -30.91 8.12 4.49
N GLY A 276 -30.73 7.86 5.79
CA GLY A 276 -31.23 6.66 6.45
C GLY A 276 -30.31 5.43 6.37
N SER A 277 -29.25 5.46 5.56
CA SER A 277 -28.22 4.40 5.50
C SER A 277 -27.53 4.24 6.86
N THR A 278 -27.25 3.00 7.26
CA THR A 278 -26.32 2.72 8.36
C THR A 278 -24.90 3.06 7.90
N VAL A 279 -24.20 3.86 8.70
CA VAL A 279 -22.82 4.33 8.48
C VAL A 279 -21.97 4.07 9.71
N TYR A 280 -20.66 4.08 9.56
CA TYR A 280 -19.73 4.12 10.67
C TYR A 280 -19.35 5.56 10.99
N ASP A 281 -19.11 5.80 12.26
CA ASP A 281 -18.40 6.96 12.78
C ASP A 281 -17.30 6.40 13.65
N TRP A 282 -16.04 6.73 13.34
CA TRP A 282 -14.92 6.11 14.04
C TRP A 282 -13.81 7.11 14.39
N ASP A 283 -13.14 6.77 15.48
CA ASP A 283 -11.99 7.47 16.02
C ASP A 283 -10.72 7.09 15.26
N TYR A 284 -9.74 7.98 15.21
CA TYR A 284 -8.39 7.73 14.67
C TYR A 284 -7.68 6.53 15.32
N ALA A 285 -7.91 6.36 16.60
CA ALA A 285 -7.47 5.23 17.41
C ALA A 285 -8.48 5.03 18.53
N PHE A 286 -8.50 3.86 19.17
CA PHE A 286 -9.42 3.61 20.29
C PHE A 286 -9.42 4.74 21.34
N GLY A 287 -10.57 5.41 21.50
CA GLY A 287 -10.75 6.49 22.48
C GLY A 287 -9.96 7.76 22.17
N GLN A 288 -9.60 7.99 20.91
CA GLN A 288 -8.97 9.22 20.43
C GLN A 288 -9.92 10.01 19.52
N GLY A 289 -9.49 11.16 19.00
CA GLY A 289 -10.36 12.03 18.21
C GLY A 289 -10.89 11.39 16.93
N VAL A 290 -11.90 12.03 16.32
CA VAL A 290 -12.53 11.59 15.06
C VAL A 290 -11.52 11.34 13.95
N GLU A 291 -11.76 10.29 13.16
CA GLU A 291 -10.93 9.97 12.02
C GLU A 291 -11.02 11.02 10.91
N ASP A 292 -9.86 11.38 10.35
CA ASP A 292 -9.75 12.28 9.22
C ASP A 292 -9.74 11.55 7.87
N VAL A 293 -10.01 12.28 6.79
CA VAL A 293 -10.12 11.70 5.44
C VAL A 293 -8.81 11.08 4.97
N ASN A 294 -7.65 11.57 5.43
CA ASN A 294 -6.35 11.05 5.02
C ASN A 294 -6.12 9.64 5.60
N HIS A 295 -6.19 9.53 6.92
CA HIS A 295 -6.01 8.27 7.61
C HIS A 295 -7.17 7.30 7.34
N GLY A 296 -8.42 7.78 7.34
CA GLY A 296 -9.59 6.97 7.03
C GLY A 296 -9.54 6.32 5.65
N SER A 297 -8.83 6.93 4.68
CA SER A 297 -8.58 6.31 3.38
C SER A 297 -7.71 5.05 3.48
N LEU A 298 -6.73 5.05 4.38
CA LEU A 298 -5.84 3.92 4.62
C LEU A 298 -6.54 2.81 5.42
N ASP A 299 -7.41 3.19 6.36
CA ASP A 299 -8.25 2.26 7.12
C ASP A 299 -9.07 1.39 6.18
N VAL A 300 -9.88 2.04 5.34
CA VAL A 300 -10.79 1.32 4.43
C VAL A 300 -10.04 0.52 3.38
N ALA A 301 -8.82 0.94 2.99
CA ALA A 301 -7.96 0.15 2.11
C ALA A 301 -7.46 -1.12 2.80
N GLY A 302 -7.10 -1.06 4.08
CA GLY A 302 -6.71 -2.24 4.86
C GLY A 302 -7.87 -3.19 5.12
N PHE A 303 -9.05 -2.68 5.50
CA PHE A 303 -10.26 -3.49 5.67
C PHE A 303 -10.70 -4.14 4.36
N HIS A 304 -10.64 -3.41 3.25
CA HIS A 304 -10.94 -3.96 1.93
C HIS A 304 -9.98 -5.08 1.57
N ARG A 305 -8.68 -4.91 1.85
CA ARG A 305 -7.68 -5.95 1.62
C ARG A 305 -8.01 -7.22 2.41
N ALA A 306 -8.35 -7.10 3.69
CA ALA A 306 -8.78 -8.23 4.52
C ALA A 306 -10.09 -8.88 4.03
N TYR A 307 -11.03 -8.08 3.47
CA TYR A 307 -12.27 -8.60 2.86
C TYR A 307 -12.03 -9.42 1.60
N THR A 308 -11.09 -8.99 0.75
CA THR A 308 -10.83 -9.64 -0.56
C THR A 308 -9.80 -10.77 -0.50
N ASP A 309 -9.12 -10.94 0.62
CA ASP A 309 -8.12 -11.98 0.80
C ASP A 309 -8.76 -13.34 1.11
N ASP A 310 -8.10 -14.43 0.68
CA ASP A 310 -8.57 -15.80 0.88
C ASP A 310 -8.33 -16.30 2.33
N GLY A 311 -7.77 -15.47 3.21
CA GLY A 311 -7.34 -15.83 4.56
C GLY A 311 -8.45 -15.98 5.61
N ASP A 312 -9.71 -15.77 5.24
CA ASP A 312 -10.90 -15.83 6.12
C ASP A 312 -10.76 -14.95 7.38
N TRP A 313 -10.76 -13.63 7.15
CA TRP A 313 -10.59 -12.63 8.20
C TRP A 313 -11.91 -12.16 8.83
N ASN A 314 -13.03 -12.81 8.51
CA ASN A 314 -14.39 -12.47 8.98
C ASN A 314 -14.85 -11.02 8.71
N VAL A 315 -14.16 -10.27 7.85
CA VAL A 315 -14.66 -8.98 7.36
C VAL A 315 -15.80 -9.26 6.38
N THR A 316 -16.97 -8.72 6.66
CA THR A 316 -18.20 -9.02 5.92
C THR A 316 -18.53 -7.97 4.86
N SER A 317 -19.27 -8.37 3.83
CA SER A 317 -19.81 -7.42 2.84
C SER A 317 -20.70 -6.36 3.48
N THR A 318 -21.42 -6.69 4.57
CA THR A 318 -22.21 -5.72 5.34
C THR A 318 -21.33 -4.64 5.97
N GLN A 319 -20.25 -5.02 6.65
CA GLN A 319 -19.30 -4.06 7.24
C GLN A 319 -18.67 -3.17 6.15
N MET A 320 -18.24 -3.77 5.03
CA MET A 320 -17.68 -3.01 3.91
C MET A 320 -18.69 -2.06 3.27
N LYS A 321 -19.96 -2.47 3.14
CA LYS A 321 -21.04 -1.60 2.68
C LYS A 321 -21.31 -0.47 3.66
N THR A 322 -21.21 -0.69 4.96
CA THR A 322 -21.36 0.37 5.99
C THR A 322 -20.22 1.39 5.93
N LEU A 323 -18.97 0.94 5.73
CA LEU A 323 -17.84 1.84 5.43
C LEU A 323 -18.11 2.66 4.14
N ALA A 324 -18.58 2.00 3.08
CA ALA A 324 -18.90 2.66 1.82
C ALA A 324 -20.05 3.68 1.95
N ASN A 325 -21.08 3.38 2.75
CA ASN A 325 -22.14 4.32 3.06
C ASN A 325 -21.60 5.56 3.80
N THR A 326 -20.62 5.40 4.68
CA THR A 326 -20.00 6.53 5.36
C THR A 326 -19.39 7.49 4.34
N PHE A 327 -18.60 6.95 3.41
CA PHE A 327 -17.99 7.78 2.37
C PHE A 327 -19.04 8.46 1.48
N VAL A 328 -20.02 7.71 0.98
CA VAL A 328 -20.97 8.22 -0.04
C VAL A 328 -22.10 9.05 0.55
N ASP A 329 -22.61 8.71 1.74
CA ASP A 329 -23.80 9.35 2.31
C ASP A 329 -23.48 10.38 3.40
N VAL A 330 -22.25 10.42 3.91
CA VAL A 330 -21.79 11.40 4.92
C VAL A 330 -20.69 12.28 4.36
N MET A 331 -19.62 11.68 3.83
CA MET A 331 -18.44 12.44 3.43
C MET A 331 -18.59 13.14 2.08
N ARG A 332 -19.45 12.67 1.17
CA ARG A 332 -19.71 13.38 -0.10
C ARG A 332 -20.63 14.59 0.14
N LEU A 333 -20.06 15.80 0.05
CA LEU A 333 -20.77 17.06 0.33
C LEU A 333 -21.54 17.61 -0.88
N GLY A 334 -21.30 17.08 -2.08
CA GLY A 334 -21.84 17.58 -3.33
C GLY A 334 -20.91 18.58 -4.01
N GLY A 335 -21.19 18.94 -5.27
CA GLY A 335 -20.37 19.89 -6.05
C GLY A 335 -18.90 19.49 -6.22
N GLY A 336 -18.62 18.18 -6.20
CA GLY A 336 -17.24 17.67 -6.26
C GLY A 336 -16.43 17.87 -4.98
N LYS A 337 -17.06 18.22 -3.85
CA LYS A 337 -16.40 18.37 -2.54
C LYS A 337 -16.65 17.17 -1.63
N TYR A 338 -15.63 16.84 -0.83
CA TYR A 338 -15.63 15.76 0.14
C TYR A 338 -15.20 16.28 1.51
N ALA A 339 -15.85 15.77 2.55
CA ALA A 339 -15.58 16.05 3.93
C ALA A 339 -14.15 15.63 4.30
N GLY A 340 -13.56 16.37 5.24
CA GLY A 340 -12.26 16.06 5.78
C GLY A 340 -12.30 15.14 7.00
N THR A 341 -13.47 14.80 7.53
CA THR A 341 -13.65 13.79 8.59
C THR A 341 -14.75 12.80 8.25
N VAL A 342 -14.71 11.62 8.86
CA VAL A 342 -15.69 10.55 8.64
C VAL A 342 -17.11 10.93 9.14
N GLN A 343 -17.20 11.96 9.98
CA GLN A 343 -18.44 12.58 10.46
C GLN A 343 -19.04 13.62 9.51
N GLY A 344 -18.38 13.90 8.37
CA GLY A 344 -18.87 14.88 7.40
C GLY A 344 -18.43 16.32 7.67
N GLY A 345 -17.41 16.54 8.51
CA GLY A 345 -16.89 17.87 8.86
C GLY A 345 -15.72 18.33 7.98
N CYS A 346 -15.43 19.63 8.02
CA CYS A 346 -14.21 20.24 7.48
C CYS A 346 -13.40 20.86 8.62
N GLY A 347 -12.17 20.44 8.81
CA GLY A 347 -11.19 21.03 9.73
C GLY A 347 -9.97 21.58 9.00
N GLN A 348 -8.81 21.46 9.64
CA GLN A 348 -7.51 21.90 9.12
C GLN A 348 -6.56 20.72 8.92
N GLY A 349 -5.49 20.91 8.17
CA GLY A 349 -4.48 19.87 7.93
C GLY A 349 -5.09 18.63 7.27
N HIS A 350 -4.84 17.44 7.83
CA HIS A 350 -5.39 16.19 7.30
C HIS A 350 -6.93 16.12 7.33
N SER A 351 -7.56 16.95 8.16
CA SER A 351 -9.02 17.05 8.26
C SER A 351 -9.63 18.14 7.36
N SER A 352 -8.85 18.78 6.48
CA SER A 352 -9.41 19.75 5.52
C SER A 352 -10.31 19.06 4.49
N CYS A 353 -11.39 19.72 4.09
CA CYS A 353 -12.19 19.27 2.96
C CYS A 353 -11.39 19.27 1.65
N ILE A 354 -11.66 18.28 0.80
CA ILE A 354 -10.93 18.03 -0.45
C ILE A 354 -11.89 18.03 -1.65
N ASP A 355 -11.36 18.14 -2.85
CA ASP A 355 -12.08 18.07 -4.13
C ASP A 355 -11.68 16.89 -5.03
N TYR A 356 -11.07 15.89 -4.41
CA TYR A 356 -10.65 14.65 -5.05
C TYR A 356 -11.01 13.48 -4.13
N VAL A 357 -11.04 12.26 -4.67
CA VAL A 357 -11.27 11.06 -3.86
C VAL A 357 -9.92 10.46 -3.50
N ARG A 358 -9.63 10.36 -2.20
CA ARG A 358 -8.43 9.63 -1.76
C ARG A 358 -8.51 8.17 -2.17
N SER A 359 -7.40 7.64 -2.67
CA SER A 359 -7.38 6.41 -3.46
C SER A 359 -7.97 5.21 -2.70
N GLY A 360 -7.76 5.07 -1.40
CA GLY A 360 -8.36 4.00 -0.62
C GLY A 360 -9.89 4.00 -0.60
N PHE A 361 -10.53 5.18 -0.64
CA PHE A 361 -11.99 5.25 -0.72
C PHE A 361 -12.54 4.81 -2.07
N LEU A 362 -11.75 4.80 -3.15
CA LEU A 362 -12.20 4.28 -4.45
C LEU A 362 -12.64 2.82 -4.36
N LEU A 363 -12.02 2.03 -3.48
CA LEU A 363 -12.38 0.63 -3.22
C LEU A 363 -13.81 0.48 -2.68
N MET A 364 -14.33 1.52 -2.00
CA MET A 364 -15.70 1.51 -1.48
C MET A 364 -16.76 1.54 -2.60
N ALA A 365 -16.40 1.99 -3.81
CA ALA A 365 -17.30 1.99 -4.95
C ALA A 365 -17.74 0.57 -5.37
N GLN A 366 -17.00 -0.47 -4.97
CA GLN A 366 -17.41 -1.87 -5.14
C GLN A 366 -18.77 -2.15 -4.45
N PHE A 367 -19.05 -1.49 -3.32
CA PHE A 367 -20.26 -1.70 -2.52
C PHE A 367 -21.34 -0.63 -2.75
N ARG A 368 -21.05 0.38 -3.57
CA ARG A 368 -21.96 1.47 -3.95
C ARG A 368 -22.01 1.66 -5.46
N PRO A 369 -22.66 0.74 -6.21
CA PRO A 369 -22.81 0.85 -7.66
C PRO A 369 -23.44 2.16 -8.12
N ASP A 370 -24.33 2.73 -7.32
CA ASP A 370 -25.00 4.01 -7.55
C ASP A 370 -24.04 5.21 -7.54
N ALA A 371 -22.89 5.09 -6.86
CA ALA A 371 -21.89 6.15 -6.75
C ALA A 371 -20.61 5.86 -7.55
N TYR A 372 -20.50 4.70 -8.19
CA TYR A 372 -19.28 4.24 -8.84
C TYR A 372 -18.73 5.24 -9.87
N HIS A 373 -19.57 5.66 -10.82
CA HIS A 373 -19.18 6.60 -11.87
C HIS A 373 -18.70 7.93 -11.30
N ASP A 374 -19.47 8.50 -10.36
CA ASP A 374 -19.12 9.78 -9.71
C ASP A 374 -17.79 9.69 -8.94
N MET A 375 -17.51 8.54 -8.30
CA MET A 375 -16.28 8.33 -7.55
C MET A 375 -15.06 8.20 -8.47
N MET A 376 -15.19 7.47 -9.59
CA MET A 376 -14.10 7.34 -10.56
C MET A 376 -13.85 8.65 -11.31
N ALA A 377 -14.91 9.36 -11.67
CA ALA A 377 -14.85 10.64 -12.39
C ALA A 377 -14.26 11.80 -11.58
N ALA A 378 -14.08 11.65 -10.26
CA ALA A 378 -13.49 12.67 -9.41
C ALA A 378 -12.02 12.96 -9.78
N ASP A 379 -11.27 11.93 -10.17
CA ASP A 379 -9.83 12.03 -10.46
C ASP A 379 -9.43 11.40 -11.80
N LEU A 380 -10.35 10.69 -12.46
CA LEU A 380 -10.12 10.04 -13.74
C LEU A 380 -11.09 10.56 -14.79
N LYS A 381 -10.74 10.35 -16.06
CA LYS A 381 -11.56 10.70 -17.21
C LYS A 381 -11.56 9.54 -18.20
N GLU A 382 -12.72 9.12 -18.67
CA GLU A 382 -12.81 8.14 -19.77
C GLU A 382 -12.15 8.67 -21.05
N GLY A 383 -11.44 7.79 -21.75
CA GLY A 383 -10.55 8.16 -22.85
C GLY A 383 -9.32 8.99 -22.44
N GLY A 384 -9.14 9.24 -21.14
CA GLY A 384 -8.07 10.06 -20.59
C GLY A 384 -6.83 9.26 -20.20
N SER A 385 -5.94 9.92 -19.44
CA SER A 385 -4.74 9.29 -18.88
C SER A 385 -4.40 9.87 -17.51
N THR A 386 -3.67 9.12 -16.69
CA THR A 386 -3.21 9.52 -15.35
C THR A 386 -1.78 9.05 -15.10
N SER A 387 -1.10 9.72 -14.16
CA SER A 387 0.18 9.28 -13.56
C SER A 387 0.01 8.82 -12.10
N LYS A 388 -1.22 8.88 -11.56
CA LYS A 388 -1.52 8.47 -10.18
C LYS A 388 -1.72 6.95 -10.12
N ALA A 389 -0.62 6.20 -9.96
CA ALA A 389 -0.64 4.73 -9.98
C ALA A 389 -1.55 4.12 -8.90
N ASP A 390 -1.62 4.75 -7.74
CA ASP A 390 -2.43 4.35 -6.60
C ASP A 390 -3.94 4.47 -6.87
N ILE A 391 -4.37 5.54 -7.55
CA ILE A 391 -5.75 5.73 -8.03
C ILE A 391 -6.04 4.74 -9.15
N PHE A 392 -5.14 4.65 -10.14
CA PHE A 392 -5.33 3.82 -11.32
C PHE A 392 -5.50 2.33 -10.98
N SER A 393 -4.63 1.79 -10.11
CA SER A 393 -4.70 0.38 -9.73
C SER A 393 -5.97 0.05 -8.97
N ARG A 394 -6.45 0.94 -8.10
CA ARG A 394 -7.70 0.75 -7.33
C ARG A 394 -8.93 0.89 -8.22
N PHE A 395 -8.90 1.79 -9.20
CA PHE A 395 -9.89 1.84 -10.28
C PHE A 395 -9.96 0.51 -11.04
N LEU A 396 -8.83 0.00 -11.55
CA LEU A 396 -8.80 -1.28 -12.27
C LEU A 396 -9.31 -2.43 -11.41
N PHE A 397 -8.96 -2.44 -10.12
CA PHE A 397 -9.45 -3.45 -9.19
C PHE A 397 -10.99 -3.43 -9.09
N VAL A 398 -11.58 -2.27 -8.83
CA VAL A 398 -13.04 -2.14 -8.69
C VAL A 398 -13.76 -2.44 -10.01
N LYS A 399 -13.21 -1.97 -11.14
CA LYS A 399 -13.71 -2.28 -12.48
C LYS A 399 -13.75 -3.79 -12.73
N ASN A 400 -12.65 -4.49 -12.45
CA ASN A 400 -12.55 -5.95 -12.57
C ASN A 400 -13.52 -6.70 -11.63
N ALA A 401 -13.66 -6.23 -10.39
CA ALA A 401 -14.60 -6.83 -9.43
C ALA A 401 -16.05 -6.72 -9.95
N ARG A 402 -16.42 -5.53 -10.44
CA ARG A 402 -17.76 -5.27 -11.01
C ARG A 402 -18.03 -6.09 -12.26
N SER A 403 -17.07 -6.21 -13.18
CA SER A 403 -17.25 -6.96 -14.42
C SER A 403 -17.43 -8.47 -14.21
N LYS A 404 -17.04 -9.01 -13.05
CA LYS A 404 -17.22 -10.42 -12.67
C LYS A 404 -18.54 -10.69 -11.93
N SER A 405 -19.24 -9.65 -11.48
CA SER A 405 -20.51 -9.74 -10.76
C SER A 405 -21.74 -9.51 -11.65
N VAL A 406 -21.54 -9.31 -12.96
CA VAL A 406 -22.60 -9.11 -13.97
C VAL A 406 -22.81 -10.39 -14.76
#